data_AF-A0A4R5NYM8-F1
#
_entry.id   AF-A0A4R5NYM8-F1
#
_cell.length_a   1.000
_cell.length_b   1.000
_cell.length_c   1.000
_cell.angle_alpha   90.00
_cell.angle_beta   90.00
_cell.angle_gamma   90.00
#
_symmetry.space_group_name_H-M   'P 1'
#
loop_
_entity.id
_entity.type
_entity.pdbx_description
1 polymer ?
#
loop_
_entity_poly.entity_id
_entity_poly.type
_entity_poly.pdbx_seq_one_letter_code
_entity_poly.pdbx_strand_id
1 'polypeptide(L)'
;MNYRLLFVWIVSSFLVGLGGLDISLPTFPWSAHAISRNGCKKYDRATFAEKIIAIDCKIKDGTSPHSLFQSKDFIGIYQHPQYYYSHIWSVLHSRWFSQRQKIIVAYAMSQLPLTDYISFLEKSYELYRTGYLEVDVLSTMLGNKPITHTHPIITHIQDAKVTNILLYIQMDKKIGHVVEYLKQMCINNYHSDLETEKEFLRPPISLKAMIEDIIAKEKQKQKQTDPIIYKDVLLSYSNFIEIYTHPDCYFAEALAYIKQGRYTRVHYRILRDAMTHLKAENYARLVEAFCTAYLKGDISVNILISCNTGCRSYFIYHYKHPMLQRILNDITTNQQLPVRFKLSIADVKSGKEKMIHSYHKEMNKSFCFHEDIAARWYADAMVILYIFIFVCYRWIKYLLQKY
;
A
#
# COMPACT_ATOMS: atom_id res chain seq x y z
N MET A 1 62.56 -10.70 -7.93
CA MET A 1 61.19 -10.77 -8.47
C MET A 1 60.47 -9.48 -8.09
N ASN A 2 59.87 -8.77 -9.03
CA ASN A 2 59.34 -7.42 -8.79
C ASN A 2 58.02 -7.52 -8.00
N TYR A 3 58.06 -7.31 -6.68
CA TYR A 3 56.91 -7.53 -5.78
C TYR A 3 55.66 -6.72 -6.17
N ARG A 4 55.83 -5.62 -6.89
CA ARG A 4 54.72 -4.85 -7.48
C ARG A 4 53.94 -5.63 -8.52
N LEU A 5 54.62 -6.38 -9.40
CA LEU A 5 53.96 -7.22 -10.40
C LEU A 5 53.23 -8.40 -9.76
N LEU A 6 53.80 -8.98 -8.69
CA LEU A 6 53.16 -10.06 -7.94
C LEU A 6 51.89 -9.60 -7.21
N PHE A 7 51.93 -8.42 -6.58
CA PHE A 7 50.75 -7.84 -5.92
C PHE A 7 49.64 -7.52 -6.93
N VAL A 8 49.98 -6.88 -8.05
CA VAL A 8 49.02 -6.61 -9.14
C VAL A 8 48.42 -7.91 -9.66
N TRP A 9 49.22 -8.96 -9.84
CA TRP A 9 48.73 -10.25 -10.29
C TRP A 9 47.78 -10.90 -9.27
N ILE A 10 48.12 -10.92 -7.98
CA ILE A 10 47.26 -11.49 -6.92
C ILE A 10 45.93 -10.73 -6.81
N VAL A 11 45.95 -9.40 -6.82
CA VAL A 11 44.73 -8.58 -6.76
C VAL A 11 43.89 -8.79 -8.03
N SER A 12 44.53 -8.88 -9.19
CA SER A 12 43.83 -9.12 -10.47
C SER A 12 43.20 -10.50 -10.52
N SER A 13 43.92 -11.55 -10.10
CA SER A 13 43.39 -12.91 -10.02
C SER A 13 42.29 -13.07 -8.98
N PHE A 14 42.33 -12.33 -7.88
CA PHE A 14 41.26 -12.30 -6.88
C PHE A 14 40.00 -11.59 -7.41
N LEU A 15 40.17 -10.45 -8.10
CA LEU A 15 39.07 -9.74 -8.75
C LEU A 15 38.45 -10.55 -9.90
N VAL A 16 39.26 -11.26 -10.69
CA VAL A 16 38.79 -12.15 -11.76
C VAL A 16 38.13 -13.41 -11.18
N GLY A 17 38.69 -13.97 -10.10
CA GLY A 17 38.10 -15.11 -9.38
C GLY A 17 36.76 -14.79 -8.74
N LEU A 18 36.58 -13.58 -8.22
CA LEU A 18 35.29 -13.06 -7.75
C LEU A 18 34.28 -12.84 -8.88
N GLY A 19 34.74 -12.65 -10.12
CA GLY A 19 33.87 -12.59 -11.30
C GLY A 19 33.48 -13.97 -11.86
N GLY A 20 34.24 -15.03 -11.54
CA GLY A 20 34.00 -16.40 -11.99
C GLY A 20 33.27 -17.29 -10.97
N LEU A 21 33.38 -16.98 -9.69
CA LEU A 21 32.46 -17.49 -8.68
C LEU A 21 31.20 -16.64 -8.77
N ASP A 22 30.05 -17.26 -9.03
CA ASP A 22 28.71 -16.65 -9.03
C ASP A 22 28.30 -16.25 -7.58
N ILE A 23 29.23 -15.63 -6.84
CA ILE A 23 28.98 -14.99 -5.57
C ILE A 23 28.24 -13.72 -5.93
N SER A 24 26.92 -13.81 -5.91
CA SER A 24 26.06 -12.64 -5.82
C SER A 24 26.38 -11.93 -4.51
N LEU A 25 27.41 -11.08 -4.51
CA LEU A 25 27.55 -10.02 -3.52
C LEU A 25 26.19 -9.32 -3.48
N PRO A 26 25.60 -9.04 -2.30
CA PRO A 26 24.38 -8.25 -2.24
C PRO A 26 24.70 -6.90 -2.87
N THR A 27 24.32 -6.76 -4.14
CA THR A 27 24.69 -5.66 -5.02
C THR A 27 23.80 -4.47 -4.70
N PHE A 28 24.01 -3.91 -3.51
CA PHE A 28 23.29 -2.74 -3.02
C PHE A 28 23.38 -1.50 -3.95
N PRO A 29 24.32 -1.38 -4.92
CA PRO A 29 24.22 -0.36 -5.96
C PRO A 29 23.60 -0.84 -7.29
N TRP A 30 23.78 -2.11 -7.69
CA TRP A 30 23.36 -2.56 -9.03
C TRP A 30 21.88 -2.98 -9.08
N SER A 31 21.33 -3.58 -8.01
CA SER A 31 19.89 -3.85 -7.93
C SER A 31 19.11 -2.53 -7.93
N ALA A 32 19.56 -1.53 -7.16
CA ALA A 32 18.96 -0.21 -7.11
C ALA A 32 18.98 0.52 -8.48
N HIS A 33 20.04 0.35 -9.29
CA HIS A 33 20.10 0.93 -10.64
C HIS A 33 19.21 0.21 -11.67
N ALA A 34 19.09 -1.12 -11.57
CA ALA A 34 18.17 -1.89 -12.41
C ALA A 34 16.70 -1.63 -12.04
N ILE A 35 16.41 -1.54 -10.73
CA ILE A 35 15.10 -1.24 -10.17
C ILE A 35 14.70 0.22 -10.44
N SER A 36 15.63 1.17 -10.37
CA SER A 36 15.33 2.58 -10.67
C SER A 36 14.96 2.81 -12.14
N ARG A 37 15.56 2.04 -13.07
CA ARG A 37 15.24 2.12 -14.50
C ARG A 37 13.97 1.37 -14.89
N ASN A 38 13.71 0.21 -14.29
CA ASN A 38 12.69 -0.73 -14.78
C ASN A 38 11.52 -0.97 -13.81
N GLY A 39 11.60 -0.47 -12.57
CA GLY A 39 10.73 -0.86 -11.47
C GLY A 39 10.99 -2.29 -10.98
N CYS A 40 10.32 -2.72 -9.91
CA CYS A 40 10.29 -4.13 -9.52
C CYS A 40 9.27 -4.88 -10.39
N LYS A 41 9.64 -6.01 -11.01
CA LYS A 41 8.64 -6.90 -11.61
C LYS A 41 7.88 -7.62 -10.51
N LYS A 42 6.64 -8.00 -10.80
CA LYS A 42 5.85 -8.86 -9.91
C LYS A 42 6.65 -10.15 -9.66
N TYR A 43 6.92 -10.46 -8.38
CA TYR A 43 7.76 -11.57 -7.87
C TYR A 43 9.28 -11.36 -7.86
N ASP A 44 9.79 -10.18 -8.22
CA ASP A 44 11.18 -9.86 -7.95
C ASP A 44 11.39 -9.70 -6.44
N ARG A 45 12.45 -10.33 -5.91
CA ARG A 45 12.84 -10.27 -4.50
C ARG A 45 13.41 -8.89 -4.18
N ALA A 46 12.53 -7.93 -3.90
CA ALA A 46 12.92 -6.59 -3.47
C ALA A 46 12.60 -6.39 -1.99
N THR A 47 13.62 -5.96 -1.24
CA THR A 47 13.49 -5.51 0.15
C THR A 47 12.57 -4.29 0.24
N PHE A 48 12.02 -4.00 1.43
CA PHE A 48 11.22 -2.80 1.64
C PHE A 48 11.97 -1.53 1.21
N ALA A 49 13.25 -1.46 1.56
CA ALA A 49 14.14 -0.35 1.22
C ALA A 49 14.28 -0.14 -0.30
N GLU A 50 14.48 -1.22 -1.06
CA GLU A 50 14.52 -1.18 -2.52
C GLU A 50 13.18 -0.76 -3.14
N LYS A 51 12.05 -1.19 -2.56
CA LYS A 51 10.72 -0.74 -3.00
C LYS A 51 10.54 0.76 -2.82
N ILE A 52 10.99 1.33 -1.71
CA ILE A 52 10.91 2.79 -1.49
C ILE A 52 11.72 3.55 -2.55
N ILE A 53 12.94 3.09 -2.87
CA ILE A 53 13.76 3.68 -3.93
C ILE A 53 13.05 3.55 -5.29
N ALA A 54 12.47 2.38 -5.60
CA ALA A 54 11.72 2.14 -6.82
C ALA A 54 10.53 3.08 -6.97
N ILE A 55 9.76 3.27 -5.89
CA ILE A 55 8.62 4.18 -5.85
C ILE A 55 9.09 5.61 -6.10
N ASP A 56 10.15 6.04 -5.43
CA ASP A 56 10.71 7.38 -5.57
C ASP A 56 11.16 7.69 -7.01
N CYS A 57 11.89 6.76 -7.64
CA CYS A 57 12.35 6.89 -9.02
C CYS A 57 11.21 6.91 -10.04
N LYS A 58 10.10 6.21 -9.76
CA LYS A 58 8.95 6.14 -10.67
C LYS A 58 8.16 7.45 -10.70
N ILE A 59 8.15 8.18 -9.59
CA ILE A 59 7.38 9.40 -9.42
C ILE A 59 8.24 10.57 -9.90
N LYS A 60 8.12 10.93 -11.19
CA LYS A 60 8.94 12.01 -11.76
C LYS A 60 8.70 13.35 -11.06
N ASP A 61 7.44 13.66 -10.78
CA ASP A 61 7.02 14.86 -10.06
C ASP A 61 6.50 14.49 -8.66
N GLY A 62 7.33 14.72 -7.64
CA GLY A 62 6.98 14.54 -6.22
C GLY A 62 6.10 15.65 -5.66
N THR A 63 5.46 16.45 -6.51
CA THR A 63 4.68 17.64 -6.13
C THR A 63 3.30 17.29 -5.58
N SER A 64 2.72 16.15 -5.98
CA SER A 64 1.44 15.67 -5.46
C SER A 64 1.58 14.29 -4.81
N PRO A 65 1.12 14.09 -3.56
CA PRO A 65 1.10 12.77 -2.93
C PRO A 65 0.34 11.72 -3.75
N HIS A 66 -0.65 12.12 -4.54
CA HIS A 66 -1.46 11.21 -5.35
C HIS A 66 -0.67 10.50 -6.45
N SER A 67 0.46 11.06 -6.90
CA SER A 67 1.32 10.39 -7.89
C SER A 67 1.95 9.10 -7.34
N LEU A 68 2.00 8.93 -6.01
CA LEU A 68 2.47 7.70 -5.35
C LEU A 68 1.67 6.47 -5.77
N PHE A 69 0.37 6.62 -6.01
CA PHE A 69 -0.50 5.53 -6.46
C PHE A 69 -0.23 5.06 -7.89
N GLN A 70 0.62 5.74 -8.66
CA GLN A 70 1.12 5.20 -9.93
C GLN A 70 2.09 4.03 -9.71
N SER A 71 2.64 3.86 -8.50
CA SER A 71 3.48 2.72 -8.14
C SER A 71 2.67 1.59 -7.51
N LYS A 72 2.76 0.40 -8.11
CA LYS A 72 2.12 -0.82 -7.58
C LYS A 72 2.67 -1.21 -6.22
N ASP A 73 3.98 -1.01 -6.00
CA ASP A 73 4.62 -1.27 -4.72
C ASP A 73 4.07 -0.35 -3.63
N PHE A 74 3.87 0.94 -3.94
CA PHE A 74 3.28 1.87 -3.00
C PHE A 74 1.85 1.46 -2.64
N ILE A 75 1.01 1.14 -3.63
CA ILE A 75 -0.35 0.65 -3.41
C ILE A 75 -0.35 -0.56 -2.47
N GLY A 76 0.54 -1.53 -2.71
CA GLY A 76 0.65 -2.72 -1.88
C GLY A 76 1.04 -2.42 -0.44
N ILE A 77 2.00 -1.51 -0.22
CA ILE A 77 2.40 -1.08 1.13
C ILE A 77 1.26 -0.31 1.80
N TYR A 78 0.66 0.64 1.08
CA TYR A 78 -0.42 1.49 1.58
C TYR A 78 -1.66 0.71 2.00
N GLN A 79 -2.02 -0.35 1.27
CA GLN A 79 -3.17 -1.20 1.60
C GLN A 79 -2.90 -2.16 2.76
N HIS A 80 -1.63 -2.48 3.00
CA HIS A 80 -1.20 -3.52 3.92
C HIS A 80 -0.03 -3.06 4.80
N PRO A 81 -0.11 -1.89 5.46
CA PRO A 81 1.05 -1.26 6.09
C PRO A 81 1.59 -2.05 7.29
N GLN A 82 0.73 -2.79 7.99
CA GLN A 82 1.11 -3.62 9.14
C GLN A 82 2.19 -4.66 8.79
N TYR A 83 2.15 -5.21 7.58
CA TYR A 83 3.15 -6.19 7.13
C TYR A 83 4.53 -5.57 6.91
N TYR A 84 4.59 -4.27 6.67
CA TYR A 84 5.83 -3.54 6.44
C TYR A 84 6.33 -2.81 7.68
N TYR A 85 5.55 -2.80 8.76
CA TYR A 85 5.75 -1.94 9.92
C TYR A 85 7.09 -2.13 10.62
N SER A 86 7.59 -3.37 10.71
CA SER A 86 8.93 -3.64 11.26
C SER A 86 10.05 -3.10 10.37
N HIS A 87 9.85 -3.11 9.05
CA HIS A 87 10.87 -2.80 8.06
C HIS A 87 11.05 -1.30 7.83
N ILE A 88 10.01 -0.50 8.10
CA ILE A 88 10.06 0.96 7.90
C ILE A 88 11.16 1.63 8.70
N TRP A 89 11.49 1.08 9.87
CA TRP A 89 12.48 1.66 10.77
C TRP A 89 13.89 1.67 10.15
N SER A 90 14.23 0.67 9.34
CA SER A 90 15.49 0.63 8.59
C SER A 90 15.66 1.83 7.65
N VAL A 91 14.55 2.30 7.07
CA VAL A 91 14.52 3.45 6.16
C VAL A 91 14.52 4.76 6.96
N LEU A 92 13.70 4.87 8.01
CA LEU A 92 13.57 6.10 8.79
C LEU A 92 14.82 6.45 9.61
N HIS A 93 15.50 5.46 10.20
CA HIS A 93 16.74 5.65 10.96
C HIS A 93 17.97 5.83 10.08
N SER A 94 17.88 5.53 8.79
CA SER A 94 19.03 5.61 7.90
C SER A 94 19.22 7.04 7.38
N ARG A 95 20.47 7.50 7.37
CA ARG A 95 20.87 8.77 6.73
C ARG A 95 21.03 8.64 5.21
N TRP A 96 20.95 7.41 4.69
CA TRP A 96 21.16 7.14 3.26
C TRP A 96 19.90 7.38 2.44
N PHE A 97 18.73 7.35 3.08
CA PHE A 97 17.46 7.64 2.43
C PHE A 97 17.18 9.14 2.47
N SER A 98 16.74 9.67 1.34
CA SER A 98 16.35 11.07 1.22
C SER A 98 15.10 11.35 2.07
N GLN A 99 14.90 12.59 2.48
CA GLN A 99 13.67 12.98 3.20
C GLN A 99 12.41 12.71 2.37
N ARG A 100 12.52 12.89 1.05
CA ARG A 100 11.46 12.53 0.11
C ARG A 100 11.10 11.04 0.20
N GLN A 101 12.08 10.14 0.30
CA GLN A 101 11.82 8.71 0.51
C GLN A 101 11.19 8.42 1.87
N LYS A 102 11.54 9.17 2.91
CA LYS A 102 10.90 9.07 4.23
C LYS A 102 9.46 9.59 4.22
N ILE A 103 9.15 10.61 3.41
CA ILE A 103 7.79 11.08 3.15
C ILE A 103 6.97 9.98 2.45
N ILE A 104 7.54 9.24 1.51
CA ILE A 104 6.87 8.07 0.89
C ILE A 104 6.49 7.06 1.96
N VAL A 105 7.39 6.75 2.90
CA VAL A 105 7.11 5.86 4.03
C VAL A 105 5.98 6.42 4.90
N ALA A 106 6.01 7.72 5.22
CA ALA A 106 4.96 8.38 6.02
C ALA A 106 3.57 8.21 5.39
N TYR A 107 3.45 8.48 4.07
CA TYR A 107 2.19 8.26 3.36
C TYR A 107 1.80 6.79 3.30
N ALA A 108 2.76 5.89 3.06
CA ALA A 108 2.49 4.46 2.98
C ALA A 108 1.93 3.90 4.30
N MET A 109 2.29 4.49 5.44
CA MET A 109 1.82 4.08 6.76
C MET A 109 0.50 4.73 7.19
N SER A 110 -0.11 5.60 6.37
CA SER A 110 -1.31 6.35 6.77
C SER A 110 -2.57 5.47 6.96
N GLN A 111 -2.51 4.19 6.63
CA GLN A 111 -3.60 3.22 6.80
C GLN A 111 -3.38 2.26 7.97
N LEU A 112 -2.36 2.49 8.82
CA LEU A 112 -2.21 1.71 10.05
C LEU A 112 -3.43 1.94 10.97
N PRO A 113 -3.84 0.93 11.76
CA PRO A 113 -4.79 1.15 12.84
C PRO A 113 -4.30 2.24 13.79
N LEU A 114 -5.24 2.97 14.40
CA LEU A 114 -4.92 4.13 15.24
C LEU A 114 -3.87 3.83 16.31
N THR A 115 -3.99 2.71 17.02
CA THR A 115 -3.02 2.31 18.06
C THR A 115 -1.60 2.14 17.52
N ASP A 116 -1.46 1.50 16.36
CA ASP A 116 -0.17 1.27 15.71
C ASP A 116 0.37 2.59 15.13
N TYR A 117 -0.52 3.44 14.61
CA TYR A 117 -0.18 4.76 14.06
C TYR A 117 0.29 5.74 15.16
N ILE A 118 -0.30 5.70 16.35
CA ILE A 118 0.19 6.50 17.49
C ILE A 118 1.60 6.05 17.87
N SER A 119 1.81 4.74 18.01
CA SER A 119 3.13 4.17 18.33
C SER A 119 4.17 4.51 17.25
N PHE A 120 3.73 4.55 15.98
CA PHE A 120 4.54 4.99 14.84
C PHE A 120 4.95 6.45 14.97
N LEU A 121 4.01 7.32 15.32
CA LEU A 121 4.22 8.74 15.44
C LEU A 121 5.13 9.09 16.63
N GLU A 122 4.98 8.43 17.78
CA GLU A 122 5.84 8.59 18.96
C GLU A 122 7.31 8.31 18.63
N LYS A 123 7.58 7.14 18.04
CA LYS A 123 8.94 6.75 17.61
C LYS A 123 9.48 7.70 16.54
N SER A 124 8.64 8.12 15.60
CA SER A 124 9.04 9.07 14.57
C SER A 124 9.39 10.44 15.15
N TYR A 125 8.69 10.88 16.20
CA TYR A 125 9.01 12.11 16.90
C TYR A 125 10.36 12.02 17.63
N GLU A 126 10.71 10.88 18.22
CA GLU A 126 12.05 10.64 18.78
C GLU A 126 13.14 10.74 17.70
N LEU A 127 12.89 10.20 16.50
CA LEU A 127 13.80 10.31 15.36
C LEU A 127 13.94 11.74 14.85
N TYR A 128 12.87 12.51 14.86
CA TYR A 128 12.92 13.94 14.57
C TYR A 128 13.78 14.68 15.60
N ARG A 129 13.57 14.44 16.90
CA ARG A 129 14.35 15.06 17.98
C ARG A 129 15.84 14.74 17.92
N THR A 130 16.19 13.56 17.43
CA THR A 130 17.59 13.11 17.23
C THR A 130 18.17 13.52 15.87
N GLY A 131 17.40 14.21 15.03
CA GLY A 131 17.85 14.76 13.75
C GLY A 131 17.87 13.78 12.59
N TYR A 132 17.23 12.61 12.73
CA TYR A 132 17.08 11.64 11.63
C TYR A 132 15.92 11.96 10.69
N LEU A 133 14.89 12.66 11.18
CA LEU A 133 13.77 13.15 10.37
C LEU A 133 13.77 14.67 10.33
N GLU A 134 13.45 15.23 9.17
CA GLU A 134 13.19 16.67 9.02
C GLU A 134 11.73 17.03 9.35
N VAL A 135 11.48 18.32 9.59
CA VAL A 135 10.16 18.86 9.93
C VAL A 135 9.11 18.44 8.90
N ASP A 136 9.46 18.47 7.61
CA ASP A 136 8.53 18.13 6.52
C ASP A 136 8.06 16.67 6.60
N VAL A 137 8.96 15.74 6.93
CA VAL A 137 8.62 14.32 7.10
C VAL A 137 7.66 14.14 8.26
N LEU A 138 7.99 14.71 9.43
CA LEU A 138 7.16 14.58 10.61
C LEU A 138 5.82 15.31 10.42
N SER A 139 5.80 16.46 9.74
CA SER A 139 4.58 17.19 9.43
C SER A 139 3.63 16.34 8.57
N THR A 140 4.18 15.60 7.62
CA THR A 140 3.40 14.67 6.79
C THR A 140 2.79 13.56 7.65
N MET A 141 3.53 13.00 8.61
CA MET A 141 3.02 12.02 9.57
C MET A 141 1.98 12.58 10.55
N LEU A 142 1.95 13.90 10.75
CA LEU A 142 0.90 14.56 11.51
C LEU A 142 -0.38 14.77 10.69
N GLY A 143 -0.33 14.52 9.37
CA GLY A 143 -1.43 14.77 8.45
C GLY A 143 -1.38 16.14 7.78
N ASN A 144 -0.22 16.82 7.80
CA ASN A 144 -0.03 18.00 6.95
C ASN A 144 0.01 17.54 5.48
N LYS A 145 -0.91 18.05 4.65
CA LYS A 145 -1.14 17.60 3.26
C LYS A 145 -1.44 16.10 3.17
N PRO A 146 -2.53 15.63 3.78
CA PRO A 146 -2.80 14.20 3.85
C PRO A 146 -3.09 13.67 2.43
N ILE A 147 -2.63 12.44 2.15
CA ILE A 147 -2.87 11.79 0.84
C ILE A 147 -4.35 11.41 0.65
N THR A 148 -5.09 11.25 1.75
CA THR A 148 -6.52 10.97 1.78
C THR A 148 -7.16 11.74 2.93
N HIS A 149 -8.47 11.99 2.87
CA HIS A 149 -9.22 12.63 3.96
C HIS A 149 -9.28 11.78 5.25
N THR A 150 -8.84 10.54 5.19
CA THR A 150 -8.93 9.54 6.26
C THR A 150 -7.67 9.42 7.11
N HIS A 151 -6.85 10.47 7.19
CA HIS A 151 -5.61 10.44 7.96
C HIS A 151 -5.90 10.08 9.44
N PRO A 152 -5.18 9.12 10.07
CA PRO A 152 -5.53 8.62 11.41
C PRO A 152 -5.61 9.71 12.49
N ILE A 153 -4.68 10.67 12.45
CA ILE A 153 -4.66 11.80 13.40
C ILE A 153 -5.82 12.76 13.20
N ILE A 154 -6.18 13.07 11.94
CA ILE A 154 -7.26 14.02 11.64
C ILE A 154 -8.61 13.41 12.02
N THR A 155 -8.83 12.16 11.59
CA THR A 155 -10.08 11.42 11.84
C THR A 155 -10.34 11.14 13.32
N HIS A 156 -9.30 11.07 14.14
CA HIS A 156 -9.40 10.77 15.56
C HIS A 156 -8.84 11.90 16.43
N ILE A 157 -8.92 13.16 15.99
CA ILE A 157 -8.32 14.28 16.73
C ILE A 157 -8.91 14.45 18.14
N GLN A 158 -10.16 14.04 18.35
CA GLN A 158 -10.84 14.05 19.65
C GLN A 158 -10.42 12.90 20.57
N ASP A 159 -9.72 11.89 20.06
CA ASP A 159 -9.21 10.79 20.88
C ASP A 159 -8.18 11.33 21.89
N ALA A 160 -8.31 10.93 23.16
CA ALA A 160 -7.46 11.42 24.24
C ALA A 160 -5.97 11.14 23.99
N LYS A 161 -5.63 9.98 23.40
CA LYS A 161 -4.24 9.63 23.10
C LYS A 161 -3.68 10.50 21.98
N VAL A 162 -4.49 10.74 20.94
CA VAL A 162 -4.12 11.65 19.84
C VAL A 162 -3.93 13.07 20.36
N THR A 163 -4.85 13.55 21.19
CA THR A 163 -4.75 14.88 21.81
C THR A 163 -3.48 15.01 22.65
N ASN A 164 -3.17 14.01 23.47
CA ASN A 164 -1.99 14.02 24.34
C ASN A 164 -0.68 14.06 23.55
N ILE A 165 -0.53 13.24 22.50
CA ILE A 165 0.69 13.26 21.67
C ILE A 165 0.82 14.58 20.91
N LEU A 166 -0.29 15.12 20.39
CA LEU A 166 -0.28 16.42 19.71
C LEU A 166 0.13 17.55 20.65
N LEU A 167 -0.38 17.57 21.89
CA LEU A 167 0.04 18.54 22.91
C LEU A 167 1.54 18.42 23.22
N TYR A 168 2.05 17.19 23.31
CA TYR A 168 3.47 16.95 23.55
C TYR A 168 4.35 17.48 22.40
N ILE A 169 3.95 17.23 21.14
CA ILE A 169 4.66 17.72 19.94
C ILE A 169 4.51 19.25 19.80
N GLN A 170 3.38 19.83 20.21
CA GLN A 170 3.11 21.27 20.15
C GLN A 170 4.13 22.09 20.95
N MET A 171 4.71 21.53 22.01
CA MET A 171 5.72 22.20 22.82
C MET A 171 7.05 22.43 22.07
N ASP A 172 7.29 21.71 20.96
CA ASP A 172 8.48 21.91 20.14
C ASP A 172 8.32 23.12 19.22
N LYS A 173 9.20 24.12 19.39
CA LYS A 173 9.14 25.40 18.67
C LYS A 173 9.17 25.26 17.15
N LYS A 174 9.84 24.24 16.62
CA LYS A 174 10.02 24.08 15.17
C LYS A 174 8.82 23.45 14.48
N ILE A 175 8.02 22.66 15.18
CA ILE A 175 6.89 21.94 14.58
C ILE A 175 5.53 22.24 15.22
N GLY A 176 5.50 22.92 16.38
CA GLY A 176 4.26 23.22 17.09
C GLY A 176 3.25 24.05 16.28
N HIS A 177 3.72 24.87 15.33
CA HIS A 177 2.84 25.59 14.41
C HIS A 177 2.03 24.68 13.48
N VAL A 178 2.57 23.50 13.11
CA VAL A 178 1.84 22.50 12.30
C VAL A 178 0.71 21.89 13.13
N VAL A 179 0.96 21.57 14.39
CA VAL A 179 -0.07 21.04 15.30
C VAL A 179 -1.18 22.06 15.50
N GLU A 180 -0.83 23.33 15.69
CA GLU A 180 -1.80 24.42 15.84
C GLU A 180 -2.67 24.58 14.58
N TYR A 181 -2.04 24.55 13.40
CA TYR A 181 -2.75 24.57 12.12
C TYR A 181 -3.73 23.39 11.98
N LEU A 182 -3.31 22.18 12.34
CA LEU A 182 -4.19 20.99 12.30
C LEU A 182 -5.38 21.11 13.25
N LYS A 183 -5.17 21.64 14.45
CA LYS A 183 -6.25 21.92 15.41
C LYS A 183 -7.24 22.94 14.85
N GLN A 184 -6.74 24.04 14.26
CA GLN A 184 -7.59 25.07 13.64
C GLN A 184 -8.38 24.52 12.45
N MET A 185 -7.74 23.72 11.58
CA MET A 185 -8.43 23.03 10.49
C MET A 185 -9.58 22.16 11.03
N CYS A 186 -9.31 21.40 12.09
CA CYS A 186 -10.34 20.54 12.68
C CYS A 186 -11.44 21.36 13.34
N ILE A 187 -11.14 22.42 14.09
CA ILE A 187 -12.15 23.30 14.73
C ILE A 187 -13.03 23.98 13.67
N ASN A 188 -12.44 24.48 12.59
CA ASN A 188 -13.16 25.18 11.53
C ASN A 188 -14.06 24.24 10.71
N ASN A 189 -13.66 22.97 10.55
CA ASN A 189 -14.53 21.95 9.96
C ASN A 189 -15.58 21.47 10.98
N TYR A 190 -15.23 21.28 12.26
CA TYR A 190 -16.15 20.81 13.31
C TYR A 190 -17.33 21.76 13.56
N HIS A 191 -17.19 23.07 13.34
CA HIS A 191 -18.29 24.03 13.53
C HIS A 191 -19.27 24.12 12.34
N SER A 192 -18.96 23.53 11.18
CA SER A 192 -19.94 23.31 10.11
C SER A 192 -20.61 21.93 10.18
N ASP A 193 -20.07 20.96 10.92
CA ASP A 193 -20.22 19.55 10.54
C ASP A 193 -21.30 18.70 11.24
N LEU A 194 -22.42 19.26 11.72
CA LEU A 194 -23.59 18.42 12.05
C LEU A 194 -24.67 18.37 10.96
N GLU A 195 -24.76 19.39 10.10
CA GLU A 195 -25.59 19.35 8.89
C GLU A 195 -24.75 19.37 7.60
N THR A 196 -23.59 20.04 7.61
CA THR A 196 -22.74 20.18 6.42
C THR A 196 -21.81 18.99 6.17
N GLU A 197 -21.58 18.08 7.12
CA GLU A 197 -20.73 16.89 6.89
C GLU A 197 -21.34 15.94 5.83
N LYS A 198 -22.68 15.91 5.70
CA LYS A 198 -23.35 15.21 4.59
C LYS A 198 -23.28 15.94 3.25
N GLU A 199 -22.98 17.24 3.26
CA GLU A 199 -22.92 18.10 2.08
C GLU A 199 -21.47 18.32 1.61
N PHE A 200 -20.49 18.31 2.51
CA PHE A 200 -19.04 18.37 2.26
C PHE A 200 -18.43 17.00 1.91
N LEU A 201 -19.00 15.89 2.42
CA LEU A 201 -18.66 14.54 1.97
C LEU A 201 -19.33 14.16 0.65
N ARG A 202 -20.19 15.02 0.08
CA ARG A 202 -20.58 14.83 -1.31
C ARG A 202 -19.35 15.14 -2.15
N PRO A 203 -18.80 14.15 -2.85
CA PRO A 203 -17.68 14.41 -3.70
C PRO A 203 -18.10 15.41 -4.76
N PRO A 204 -17.23 16.35 -5.15
CA PRO A 204 -17.56 17.43 -6.08
C PRO A 204 -18.01 16.90 -7.46
N ILE A 205 -17.76 15.62 -7.72
CA ILE A 205 -18.11 14.92 -8.94
C ILE A 205 -18.91 13.68 -8.55
N SER A 206 -20.09 13.51 -9.15
CA SER A 206 -20.91 12.31 -8.93
C SER A 206 -20.16 11.02 -9.30
N LEU A 207 -20.45 9.93 -8.59
CA LEU A 207 -19.91 8.59 -8.86
C LEU A 207 -20.07 8.20 -10.33
N LYS A 208 -21.23 8.51 -10.89
CA LYS A 208 -21.55 8.25 -12.30
C LYS A 208 -20.56 8.95 -13.23
N ALA A 209 -20.37 10.26 -13.06
CA ALA A 209 -19.47 11.04 -13.89
C ALA A 209 -18.02 10.56 -13.79
N MET A 210 -17.58 10.15 -12.59
CA MET A 210 -16.25 9.57 -12.38
C MET A 210 -16.07 8.25 -13.15
N ILE A 211 -17.04 7.33 -13.09
CA ILE A 211 -16.99 6.05 -13.82
C ILE A 211 -17.02 6.29 -15.34
N GLU A 212 -17.87 7.21 -15.81
CA GLU A 212 -17.97 7.56 -17.23
C GLU A 212 -16.66 8.16 -17.78
N ASP A 213 -16.00 9.03 -17.00
CA ASP A 213 -14.69 9.58 -17.35
C ASP A 213 -13.60 8.48 -17.47
N ILE A 214 -13.55 7.54 -16.53
CA ILE A 214 -12.61 6.40 -16.59
C ILE A 214 -12.83 5.58 -17.86
N ILE A 215 -14.09 5.28 -18.19
CA ILE A 215 -14.45 4.51 -19.39
C ILE A 215 -14.09 5.30 -20.66
N ALA A 216 -14.36 6.60 -20.70
CA ALA A 216 -14.04 7.44 -21.86
C ALA A 216 -12.52 7.46 -22.13
N LYS A 217 -11.71 7.64 -21.08
CA LYS A 217 -10.24 7.61 -21.19
C LYS A 217 -9.72 6.25 -21.65
N GLU A 218 -10.26 5.14 -21.14
CA GLU A 218 -9.86 3.80 -21.59
C GLU A 218 -10.28 3.51 -23.04
N LYS A 219 -11.47 3.94 -23.47
CA LYS A 219 -11.91 3.83 -24.87
C LYS A 219 -10.95 4.58 -25.81
N GLN A 220 -10.56 5.81 -25.44
CA GLN A 220 -9.61 6.60 -26.21
C GLN A 220 -8.25 5.90 -26.33
N LYS A 221 -7.78 5.27 -25.24
CA LYS A 221 -6.49 4.58 -25.19
C LYS A 221 -6.48 3.27 -25.99
N GLN A 222 -7.54 2.46 -25.89
CA GLN A 222 -7.60 1.13 -26.51
C GLN A 222 -8.13 1.15 -27.94
N LYS A 223 -8.73 2.27 -28.40
CA LYS A 223 -9.43 2.38 -29.70
C LYS A 223 -10.52 1.29 -29.87
N GLN A 224 -11.14 0.86 -28.77
CA GLN A 224 -12.16 -0.19 -28.73
C GLN A 224 -13.46 0.34 -28.15
N THR A 225 -14.58 -0.23 -28.58
CA THR A 225 -15.94 0.15 -28.13
C THR A 225 -16.26 -0.35 -26.72
N ASP A 226 -15.68 -1.48 -26.29
CA ASP A 226 -15.82 -2.04 -24.94
C ASP A 226 -14.45 -2.45 -24.37
N PRO A 227 -13.76 -1.55 -23.64
CA PRO A 227 -12.39 -1.79 -23.21
C PRO A 227 -12.33 -2.89 -22.14
N ILE A 228 -11.31 -3.75 -22.24
CA ILE A 228 -11.00 -4.70 -21.17
C ILE A 228 -10.19 -3.93 -20.12
N ILE A 229 -10.86 -3.58 -19.02
CA ILE A 229 -10.22 -2.85 -17.92
C ILE A 229 -9.87 -3.82 -16.79
N TYR A 230 -8.59 -3.87 -16.45
CA TYR A 230 -8.04 -4.61 -15.30
C TYR A 230 -7.91 -3.68 -14.09
N LYS A 231 -8.05 -4.22 -12.86
CA LYS A 231 -7.95 -3.45 -11.61
C LYS A 231 -6.64 -2.65 -11.51
N ASP A 232 -5.52 -3.23 -11.94
CA ASP A 232 -4.22 -2.56 -11.97
C ASP A 232 -4.19 -1.31 -12.85
N VAL A 233 -4.99 -1.29 -13.92
CA VAL A 233 -5.12 -0.15 -14.82
C VAL A 233 -6.03 0.91 -14.20
N LEU A 234 -7.08 0.48 -13.49
CA LEU A 234 -7.98 1.39 -12.76
C LEU A 234 -7.25 2.25 -11.74
N LEU A 235 -6.27 1.68 -11.04
CA LEU A 235 -5.46 2.40 -10.06
C LEU A 235 -4.57 3.50 -10.66
N SER A 236 -4.50 3.65 -11.98
CA SER A 236 -3.84 4.80 -12.63
C SER A 236 -4.76 6.01 -12.81
N TYR A 237 -6.08 5.85 -12.59
CA TYR A 237 -7.06 6.92 -12.71
C TYR A 237 -7.31 7.58 -11.35
N SER A 238 -7.10 8.89 -11.26
CA SER A 238 -7.39 9.68 -10.04
C SER A 238 -8.83 9.50 -9.56
N ASN A 239 -9.80 9.55 -10.48
CA ASN A 239 -11.21 9.33 -10.18
C ASN A 239 -11.49 7.94 -9.60
N PHE A 240 -10.76 6.91 -10.03
CA PHE A 240 -10.92 5.59 -9.45
C PHE A 240 -10.30 5.52 -8.06
N ILE A 241 -9.08 6.06 -7.89
CA ILE A 241 -8.39 6.11 -6.60
C ILE A 241 -9.29 6.78 -5.57
N GLU A 242 -9.89 7.91 -5.92
CA GLU A 242 -10.79 8.68 -5.05
C GLU A 242 -11.97 7.84 -4.54
N ILE A 243 -12.70 7.16 -5.44
CA ILE A 243 -13.79 6.27 -5.03
C ILE A 243 -13.25 5.09 -4.20
N TYR A 244 -12.09 4.58 -4.60
CA TYR A 244 -11.44 3.41 -3.99
C TYR A 244 -10.95 3.68 -2.57
N THR A 245 -10.46 4.89 -2.28
CA THR A 245 -9.99 5.31 -0.95
C THR A 245 -11.13 5.78 -0.05
N HIS A 246 -12.24 6.25 -0.64
CA HIS A 246 -13.39 6.79 0.09
C HIS A 246 -14.73 6.13 -0.26
N PRO A 247 -14.83 4.80 -0.35
CA PRO A 247 -16.01 4.15 -0.93
C PRO A 247 -17.30 4.39 -0.12
N ASP A 248 -17.19 4.60 1.20
CA ASP A 248 -18.34 4.91 2.06
C ASP A 248 -19.01 6.24 1.66
N CYS A 249 -18.25 7.23 1.17
CA CYS A 249 -18.80 8.52 0.71
C CYS A 249 -19.68 8.36 -0.53
N TYR A 250 -19.34 7.41 -1.39
CA TYR A 250 -20.05 7.11 -2.63
C TYR A 250 -21.09 5.99 -2.46
N PHE A 251 -21.25 5.42 -1.27
CA PHE A 251 -22.03 4.21 -1.07
C PHE A 251 -23.50 4.38 -1.43
N ALA A 252 -24.12 5.49 -1.03
CA ALA A 252 -25.51 5.80 -1.37
C ALA A 252 -25.70 5.95 -2.89
N GLU A 253 -24.76 6.64 -3.56
CA GLU A 253 -24.76 6.75 -5.02
C GLU A 253 -24.54 5.41 -5.70
N ALA A 254 -23.68 4.54 -5.15
CA ALA A 254 -23.45 3.20 -5.67
C ALA A 254 -24.72 2.35 -5.65
N LEU A 255 -25.50 2.41 -4.57
CA LEU A 255 -26.78 1.73 -4.47
C LEU A 255 -27.80 2.28 -5.48
N ALA A 256 -27.85 3.61 -5.66
CA ALA A 256 -28.70 4.23 -6.67
C ALA A 256 -28.27 3.85 -8.09
N TYR A 257 -26.96 3.80 -8.34
CA TYR A 257 -26.35 3.43 -9.61
C TYR A 257 -26.73 2.00 -10.02
N ILE A 258 -26.69 1.05 -9.09
CA ILE A 258 -27.10 -0.35 -9.31
C ILE A 258 -28.59 -0.45 -9.64
N LYS A 259 -29.44 0.28 -8.90
CA LYS A 259 -30.90 0.27 -9.10
C LYS A 259 -31.35 0.81 -10.45
N GLN A 260 -30.53 1.60 -11.15
CA GLN A 260 -30.90 2.17 -12.44
C GLN A 260 -30.88 1.13 -13.57
N GLY A 261 -30.13 0.03 -13.47
CA GLY A 261 -30.19 -1.09 -14.41
C GLY A 261 -29.70 -0.84 -15.84
N ARG A 262 -29.25 0.38 -16.17
CA ARG A 262 -28.97 0.79 -17.57
C ARG A 262 -27.50 0.70 -17.98
N TYR A 263 -26.64 0.26 -17.08
CA TYR A 263 -25.19 0.34 -17.28
C TYR A 263 -24.60 -0.95 -17.84
N THR A 264 -23.49 -0.81 -18.57
CA THR A 264 -22.79 -1.96 -19.16
C THR A 264 -22.03 -2.76 -18.11
N ARG A 265 -21.56 -3.96 -18.51
CA ARG A 265 -20.72 -4.81 -17.66
C ARG A 265 -19.45 -4.11 -17.17
N VAL A 266 -18.86 -3.21 -17.97
CA VAL A 266 -17.66 -2.46 -17.60
C VAL A 266 -17.95 -1.50 -16.46
N HIS A 267 -19.07 -0.77 -16.49
CA HIS A 267 -19.46 0.14 -15.42
C HIS A 267 -19.57 -0.58 -14.07
N TYR A 268 -20.31 -1.69 -14.03
CA TYR A 268 -20.46 -2.46 -12.79
C TYR A 268 -19.15 -3.09 -12.31
N ARG A 269 -18.21 -3.40 -13.21
CA ARG A 269 -16.88 -3.88 -12.84
C ARG A 269 -16.08 -2.79 -12.13
N ILE A 270 -16.04 -1.57 -12.70
CA ILE A 270 -15.35 -0.43 -12.08
C ILE A 270 -15.97 -0.13 -10.73
N LEU A 271 -17.31 -0.04 -10.65
CA LEU A 271 -18.02 0.19 -9.41
C LEU A 271 -17.66 -0.86 -8.35
N ARG A 272 -17.75 -2.15 -8.69
CA ARG A 272 -17.39 -3.25 -7.78
C ARG A 272 -15.97 -3.10 -7.28
N ASP A 273 -15.02 -2.84 -8.17
CA ASP A 273 -13.59 -2.74 -7.83
C ASP A 273 -13.30 -1.53 -6.94
N ALA A 274 -13.97 -0.41 -7.20
CA ALA A 274 -13.90 0.80 -6.39
C ALA A 274 -14.47 0.57 -4.98
N MET A 275 -15.57 -0.19 -4.86
CA MET A 275 -16.23 -0.48 -3.59
C MET A 275 -15.57 -1.60 -2.75
N THR A 276 -14.40 -2.12 -3.15
CA THR A 276 -13.77 -3.25 -2.44
C THR A 276 -13.31 -2.95 -1.01
N HIS A 277 -13.22 -1.66 -0.63
CA HIS A 277 -12.83 -1.21 0.70
C HIS A 277 -14.00 -0.73 1.57
N LEU A 278 -15.24 -0.94 1.16
CA LEU A 278 -16.39 -0.69 2.04
C LEU A 278 -16.28 -1.50 3.33
N LYS A 279 -16.84 -0.98 4.42
CA LYS A 279 -17.07 -1.77 5.64
C LYS A 279 -17.93 -2.99 5.33
N ALA A 280 -17.75 -4.07 6.09
CA ALA A 280 -18.41 -5.35 5.81
C ALA A 280 -19.93 -5.27 5.69
N GLU A 281 -20.56 -4.45 6.53
CA GLU A 281 -22.01 -4.20 6.48
C GLU A 281 -22.45 -3.51 5.18
N ASN A 282 -21.75 -2.45 4.79
CA ASN A 282 -22.05 -1.70 3.56
C ASN A 282 -21.77 -2.56 2.33
N TYR A 283 -20.69 -3.33 2.34
CA TYR A 283 -20.38 -4.25 1.26
C TYR A 283 -21.43 -5.36 1.12
N ALA A 284 -21.93 -5.90 2.24
CA ALA A 284 -23.01 -6.88 2.22
C ALA A 284 -24.30 -6.31 1.61
N ARG A 285 -24.67 -5.08 1.99
CA ARG A 285 -25.78 -4.33 1.38
C ARG A 285 -25.56 -4.04 -0.11
N LEU A 286 -24.32 -3.80 -0.54
CA LEU A 286 -24.00 -3.65 -1.97
C LEU A 286 -24.32 -4.94 -2.74
N VAL A 287 -23.96 -6.10 -2.19
CA VAL A 287 -24.24 -7.41 -2.80
C VAL A 287 -25.74 -7.72 -2.84
N GLU A 288 -26.46 -7.37 -1.77
CA GLU A 288 -27.92 -7.45 -1.74
C GLU A 288 -28.57 -6.58 -2.82
N ALA A 289 -28.04 -5.38 -3.06
CA ALA A 289 -28.51 -4.50 -4.13
C ALA A 289 -28.30 -5.12 -5.53
N PHE A 290 -27.16 -5.77 -5.77
CA PHE A 290 -26.94 -6.54 -7.00
C PHE A 290 -27.91 -7.70 -7.15
N CYS A 291 -28.17 -8.46 -6.07
CA CYS A 291 -29.15 -9.55 -6.10
C CYS A 291 -30.55 -9.02 -6.44
N THR A 292 -30.95 -7.91 -5.81
CA THR A 292 -32.24 -7.26 -6.06
C THR A 292 -32.38 -6.78 -7.50
N ALA A 293 -31.34 -6.12 -8.04
CA ALA A 293 -31.33 -5.68 -9.43
C ALA A 293 -31.42 -6.87 -10.40
N TYR A 294 -30.76 -7.98 -10.10
CA TYR A 294 -30.87 -9.19 -10.92
C TYR A 294 -32.30 -9.77 -10.91
N LEU A 295 -32.92 -9.86 -9.74
CA LEU A 295 -34.28 -10.39 -9.61
C LEU A 295 -35.33 -9.52 -10.32
N LYS A 296 -35.05 -8.22 -10.47
CA LYS A 296 -35.87 -7.29 -11.26
C LYS A 296 -35.63 -7.37 -12.77
N GLY A 297 -34.59 -8.09 -13.21
CA GLY A 297 -34.16 -8.13 -14.60
C GLY A 297 -33.32 -6.92 -15.04
N ASP A 298 -32.93 -6.05 -14.10
CA ASP A 298 -32.15 -4.83 -14.36
C ASP A 298 -30.69 -5.13 -14.71
N ILE A 299 -30.17 -6.30 -14.30
CA ILE A 299 -28.82 -6.73 -14.64
C ILE A 299 -28.79 -8.20 -15.07
N SER A 300 -27.85 -8.53 -15.95
CA SER A 300 -27.65 -9.92 -16.39
C SER A 300 -27.02 -10.80 -15.30
N VAL A 301 -27.24 -12.12 -15.42
CA VAL A 301 -26.56 -13.14 -14.59
C VAL A 301 -25.03 -13.01 -14.61
N ASN A 302 -24.47 -12.60 -15.74
CA ASN A 302 -23.03 -12.42 -15.90
C ASN A 302 -22.50 -11.25 -15.05
N ILE A 303 -23.28 -10.17 -14.93
CA ILE A 303 -22.94 -9.04 -14.05
C ILE A 303 -22.99 -9.52 -12.59
N LEU A 304 -24.10 -10.15 -12.17
CA LEU A 304 -24.25 -10.67 -10.80
C LEU A 304 -23.10 -11.60 -10.39
N ILE A 305 -22.76 -12.59 -11.23
CA ILE A 305 -21.66 -13.52 -10.97
C ILE A 305 -20.32 -12.77 -10.89
N SER A 306 -20.10 -11.80 -11.77
CA SER A 306 -18.87 -11.02 -11.77
C SER A 306 -18.72 -10.13 -10.55
N CYS A 307 -19.82 -9.67 -9.96
CA CYS A 307 -19.76 -8.95 -8.68
C CYS A 307 -19.16 -9.86 -7.61
N ASN A 308 -19.60 -11.12 -7.53
CA ASN A 308 -19.12 -12.04 -6.50
C ASN A 308 -17.64 -12.44 -6.60
N THR A 309 -17.03 -12.45 -7.80
CA THR A 309 -15.63 -12.87 -7.93
C THR A 309 -14.64 -11.92 -7.23
N GLY A 310 -14.97 -10.62 -7.14
CA GLY A 310 -14.22 -9.66 -6.35
C GLY A 310 -14.53 -9.72 -4.85
N CYS A 311 -15.74 -10.16 -4.49
CA CYS A 311 -16.25 -10.20 -3.11
C CYS A 311 -15.59 -11.27 -2.22
N ARG A 312 -14.92 -12.27 -2.81
CA ARG A 312 -14.48 -13.47 -2.08
C ARG A 312 -13.48 -13.17 -0.98
N SER A 313 -12.41 -12.44 -1.28
CA SER A 313 -11.34 -12.18 -0.31
C SER A 313 -11.83 -11.35 0.90
N TYR A 314 -12.71 -10.38 0.67
CA TYR A 314 -13.24 -9.53 1.74
C TYR A 314 -14.21 -10.29 2.66
N PHE A 315 -15.20 -10.98 2.08
CA PHE A 315 -16.16 -11.73 2.90
C PHE A 315 -15.50 -12.90 3.63
N ILE A 316 -14.45 -13.50 3.07
CA ILE A 316 -13.69 -14.55 3.75
C ILE A 316 -13.11 -14.05 5.09
N TYR A 317 -12.71 -12.78 5.20
CA TYR A 317 -12.14 -12.24 6.43
C TYR A 317 -13.24 -11.93 7.47
N HIS A 318 -14.38 -11.41 7.01
CA HIS A 318 -15.46 -10.95 7.87
C HIS A 318 -16.64 -11.92 7.97
N TYR A 319 -16.55 -13.14 7.44
CA TYR A 319 -17.69 -14.06 7.28
C TYR A 319 -18.48 -14.28 8.58
N LYS A 320 -17.83 -14.23 9.75
CA LYS A 320 -18.49 -14.41 11.05
C LYS A 320 -19.34 -13.23 11.51
N HIS A 321 -19.31 -12.09 10.82
CA HIS A 321 -20.08 -10.90 11.19
C HIS A 321 -21.60 -11.21 11.14
N PRO A 322 -22.39 -10.95 12.20
CA PRO A 322 -23.79 -11.39 12.27
C PRO A 322 -24.67 -10.87 11.13
N MET A 323 -24.54 -9.59 10.80
CA MET A 323 -25.27 -8.98 9.69
C MET A 323 -24.88 -9.59 8.34
N LEU A 324 -23.60 -9.95 8.17
CA LEU A 324 -23.14 -10.59 6.96
C LEU A 324 -23.70 -12.01 6.86
N GLN A 325 -23.66 -12.80 7.93
CA GLN A 325 -24.26 -14.13 7.97
C GLN A 325 -25.75 -14.11 7.61
N ARG A 326 -26.50 -13.11 8.09
CA ARG A 326 -27.89 -12.92 7.70
C ARG A 326 -28.04 -12.72 6.18
N ILE A 327 -27.30 -11.79 5.58
CA ILE A 327 -27.37 -11.53 4.14
C ILE A 327 -26.93 -12.74 3.32
N LEU A 328 -25.86 -13.43 3.75
CA LEU A 328 -25.41 -14.67 3.10
C LEU A 328 -26.49 -15.77 3.20
N ASN A 329 -27.20 -15.88 4.33
CA ASN A 329 -28.33 -16.80 4.48
C ASN A 329 -29.43 -16.48 3.48
N ASP A 330 -29.89 -15.23 3.46
CA ASP A 330 -30.99 -14.76 2.59
C ASP A 330 -30.67 -15.02 1.11
N ILE A 331 -29.41 -14.79 0.70
CA ILE A 331 -28.94 -15.09 -0.65
C ILE A 331 -28.94 -16.60 -0.93
N THR A 332 -28.46 -17.43 0.00
CA THR A 332 -28.37 -18.88 -0.21
C THR A 332 -29.73 -19.58 -0.25
N THR A 333 -30.74 -19.06 0.46
CA THR A 333 -32.09 -19.63 0.51
C THR A 333 -32.98 -19.16 -0.65
N ASN A 334 -32.63 -18.06 -1.32
CA ASN A 334 -33.42 -17.53 -2.42
C ASN A 334 -33.43 -18.48 -3.65
N GLN A 335 -34.61 -18.99 -4.01
CA GLN A 335 -34.74 -19.96 -5.10
C GLN A 335 -34.53 -19.35 -6.49
N GLN A 336 -34.80 -18.06 -6.66
CA GLN A 336 -34.73 -17.34 -7.94
C GLN A 336 -33.30 -16.95 -8.32
N LEU A 337 -32.35 -16.96 -7.36
CA LEU A 337 -30.96 -16.67 -7.64
C LEU A 337 -30.24 -17.85 -8.33
N PRO A 338 -29.25 -17.58 -9.22
CA PRO A 338 -28.54 -18.62 -9.95
C PRO A 338 -27.82 -19.58 -9.02
N VAL A 339 -27.93 -20.89 -9.28
CA VAL A 339 -27.30 -21.95 -8.46
C VAL A 339 -25.80 -21.73 -8.31
N ARG A 340 -25.10 -21.39 -9.40
CA ARG A 340 -23.65 -21.13 -9.39
C ARG A 340 -23.27 -19.96 -8.46
N PHE A 341 -24.08 -18.91 -8.44
CA PHE A 341 -23.88 -17.77 -7.54
C PHE A 341 -24.08 -18.19 -6.09
N LYS A 342 -25.19 -18.90 -5.79
CA LYS A 342 -25.48 -19.42 -4.44
C LYS A 342 -24.38 -20.33 -3.89
N LEU A 343 -23.86 -21.25 -4.71
CA LEU A 343 -22.75 -22.13 -4.29
C LEU A 343 -21.52 -21.33 -3.87
N SER A 344 -21.15 -20.32 -4.66
CA SER A 344 -20.01 -19.46 -4.33
C SER A 344 -20.21 -18.60 -3.07
N ILE A 345 -21.46 -18.25 -2.73
CA ILE A 345 -21.81 -17.54 -1.50
C ILE A 345 -21.83 -18.52 -0.31
N ALA A 346 -22.30 -19.75 -0.51
CA ALA A 346 -22.30 -20.80 0.50
C ALA A 346 -20.87 -21.19 0.92
N ASP A 347 -19.93 -21.23 -0.01
CA ASP A 347 -18.51 -21.46 0.29
C ASP A 347 -17.94 -20.38 1.22
N VAL A 348 -18.24 -19.11 0.95
CA VAL A 348 -17.86 -17.97 1.81
C VAL A 348 -18.53 -18.07 3.18
N LYS A 349 -19.84 -18.34 3.22
CA LYS A 349 -20.62 -18.50 4.45
C LYS A 349 -20.07 -19.59 5.36
N SER A 350 -19.70 -20.73 4.79
CA SER A 350 -19.16 -21.88 5.52
C SER A 350 -17.73 -21.68 6.02
N GLY A 351 -17.05 -20.62 5.59
CA GLY A 351 -15.64 -20.39 5.93
C GLY A 351 -14.72 -21.52 5.46
N LYS A 352 -15.10 -22.27 4.41
CA LYS A 352 -14.37 -23.49 4.00
C LYS A 352 -12.88 -23.20 3.78
N GLU A 353 -12.10 -23.87 4.62
CA GLU A 353 -10.72 -23.62 4.98
C GLU A 353 -9.73 -23.64 3.82
N LYS A 354 -9.96 -24.41 2.75
CA LYS A 354 -9.04 -24.51 1.60
C LYS A 354 -8.79 -23.16 0.91
N MET A 355 -9.79 -22.26 0.87
CA MET A 355 -9.60 -20.91 0.30
C MET A 355 -8.87 -19.98 1.26
N ILE A 356 -9.19 -20.01 2.56
CA ILE A 356 -8.51 -19.24 3.60
C ILE A 356 -7.04 -19.65 3.65
N HIS A 357 -6.75 -20.95 3.68
CA HIS A 357 -5.40 -21.50 3.71
C HIS A 357 -4.64 -21.22 2.41
N SER A 358 -5.25 -21.35 1.22
CA SER A 358 -4.54 -21.04 -0.03
C SER A 358 -4.21 -19.55 -0.13
N TYR A 359 -5.11 -18.67 0.30
CA TYR A 359 -4.91 -17.22 0.24
C TYR A 359 -3.88 -16.75 1.27
N HIS A 360 -3.97 -17.21 2.53
CA HIS A 360 -2.94 -16.95 3.54
C HIS A 360 -1.60 -17.58 3.18
N LYS A 361 -1.58 -18.76 2.54
CA LYS A 361 -0.34 -19.42 2.10
C LYS A 361 0.29 -18.72 0.89
N GLU A 362 -0.48 -18.21 -0.07
CA GLU A 362 0.05 -17.41 -1.18
C GLU A 362 0.53 -16.04 -0.72
N MET A 363 -0.18 -15.38 0.21
CA MET A 363 0.29 -14.16 0.87
C MET A 363 1.59 -14.45 1.66
N ASN A 364 1.60 -15.40 2.59
CA ASN A 364 2.79 -15.66 3.42
C ASN A 364 4.00 -16.16 2.63
N LYS A 365 3.81 -16.95 1.56
CA LYS A 365 4.93 -17.40 0.69
C LYS A 365 5.55 -16.27 -0.13
N SER A 366 4.77 -15.24 -0.47
CA SER A 366 5.26 -14.11 -1.24
C SER A 366 6.03 -13.09 -0.39
N PHE A 367 5.86 -13.11 0.93
CA PHE A 367 6.25 -11.97 1.78
C PHE A 367 7.21 -12.27 2.95
N CYS A 368 7.26 -13.49 3.52
CA CYS A 368 7.92 -13.66 4.84
C CYS A 368 9.24 -14.46 4.88
N PHE A 369 9.73 -15.03 3.77
CA PHE A 369 10.80 -16.04 3.88
C PHE A 369 12.25 -15.54 3.76
N HIS A 370 12.52 -14.25 3.53
CA HIS A 370 13.79 -13.89 2.88
C HIS A 370 14.67 -12.83 3.54
N GLU A 371 14.22 -12.10 4.56
CA GLU A 371 15.11 -11.14 5.25
C GLU A 371 16.12 -11.80 6.22
N ASP A 372 15.74 -12.89 6.89
CA ASP A 372 16.69 -13.66 7.73
C ASP A 372 17.84 -14.27 6.90
N ILE A 373 17.57 -14.60 5.63
CA ILE A 373 18.59 -15.13 4.73
C ILE A 373 19.51 -13.98 4.29
N ALA A 374 18.98 -12.83 3.87
CA ALA A 374 19.79 -11.68 3.48
C ALA A 374 20.71 -11.18 4.62
N ALA A 375 20.20 -11.14 5.85
CA ALA A 375 20.99 -10.77 7.03
C ALA A 375 22.13 -11.76 7.32
N ARG A 376 21.89 -13.06 7.14
CA ARG A 376 22.91 -14.11 7.30
C ARG A 376 24.01 -14.01 6.25
N TRP A 377 23.62 -13.81 4.98
CA TRP A 377 24.57 -13.63 3.88
C TRP A 377 25.40 -12.35 4.05
N TYR A 378 24.82 -11.29 4.62
CA TYR A 378 25.56 -10.05 4.91
C TYR A 378 26.57 -10.24 6.03
N ALA A 379 26.21 -10.97 7.09
CA ALA A 379 27.14 -11.33 8.16
C ALA A 379 28.31 -12.18 7.63
N ASP A 380 28.02 -13.18 6.80
CA ASP A 380 29.03 -14.06 6.20
C ASP A 380 29.97 -13.28 5.25
N ALA A 381 29.42 -12.39 4.42
CA ALA A 381 30.22 -11.53 3.53
C ALA A 381 31.13 -10.56 4.30
N MET A 382 30.63 -9.98 5.41
CA MET A 382 31.42 -9.10 6.27
C MET A 382 32.56 -9.84 6.97
N VAL A 383 32.33 -11.08 7.42
CA VAL A 383 33.37 -11.94 8.00
C VAL A 383 34.44 -12.25 6.95
N ILE A 384 34.06 -12.59 5.73
CA ILE A 384 35.01 -12.86 4.63
C ILE A 384 35.85 -11.61 4.32
N LEU A 385 35.22 -10.42 4.24
CA LEU A 385 35.93 -9.17 4.01
C LEU A 385 36.90 -8.83 5.15
N TYR A 386 36.50 -9.08 6.40
CA TYR A 386 37.34 -8.83 7.56
C TYR A 386 38.56 -9.78 7.60
N ILE A 387 38.36 -11.06 7.27
CA ILE A 387 39.45 -12.03 7.12
C ILE A 387 40.41 -11.58 6.02
N PHE A 388 39.88 -11.14 4.88
CA PHE A 388 40.70 -10.66 3.76
C PHE A 388 41.56 -9.45 4.16
N ILE A 389 40.94 -8.43 4.79
CA ILE A 389 41.65 -7.25 5.29
C ILE A 389 42.73 -7.65 6.31
N PHE A 390 42.42 -8.56 7.23
CA PHE A 390 43.36 -9.03 8.24
C PHE A 390 44.55 -9.78 7.63
N VAL A 391 44.32 -10.63 6.63
CA VAL A 391 45.37 -11.34 5.89
C VAL A 391 46.26 -10.35 5.13
N CYS A 392 45.65 -9.39 4.41
CA CYS A 392 46.40 -8.34 3.72
C CYS A 392 47.24 -7.51 4.69
N TYR A 393 46.68 -7.12 5.84
CA TYR A 393 47.38 -6.38 6.88
C TYR A 393 48.59 -7.15 7.43
N ARG A 394 48.42 -8.43 7.77
CA ARG A 394 49.54 -9.27 8.25
C ARG A 394 50.61 -9.45 7.21
N TRP A 395 50.23 -9.58 5.94
CA TRP A 395 51.18 -9.75 4.85
C TRP A 395 51.99 -8.48 4.59
N ILE A 396 51.33 -7.31 4.61
CA ILE A 396 52.00 -6.01 4.54
C ILE A 396 52.96 -5.82 5.73
N LYS A 397 52.52 -6.14 6.94
CA LYS A 397 53.36 -6.03 8.15
C LYS A 397 54.60 -6.94 8.06
N TYR A 398 54.46 -8.17 7.56
CA TYR A 398 55.58 -9.08 7.35
C TYR A 398 56.57 -8.55 6.30
N LEU A 399 56.07 -7.97 5.21
CA LEU A 399 56.91 -7.35 4.18
C LEU A 399 57.69 -6.15 4.75
N LEU A 400 57.06 -5.31 5.58
CA LEU A 400 57.70 -4.17 6.24
C LEU A 400 58.71 -4.54 7.33
N GLN A 401 58.70 -5.78 7.83
CA GLN A 401 59.68 -6.25 8.81
C GLN A 401 60.90 -6.91 8.15
N LYS A 402 60.74 -7.36 6.91
CA LYS A 402 61.77 -8.12 6.17
C LYS A 402 62.57 -7.22 5.22
N TYR A 403 62.04 -6.05 4.89
CA TYR A 403 62.62 -5.01 4.05
C TYR A 403 62.45 -3.66 4.76
#